data_AF-A0A1Y1BGP4-F1
#
_entry.id   AF-A0A1Y1BGP4-F1
#
_cell.length_a   1.000
_cell.length_b   1.000
_cell.length_c   1.000
_cell.angle_alpha   90.00
_cell.angle_beta   90.00
_cell.angle_gamma   90.00
#
_symmetry.space_group_name_H-M   'P 1'
#
loop_
_entity.id
_entity.type
_entity.pdbx_description
1 polymer ?
#
loop_
_entity_poly.entity_id
_entity_poly.type
_entity_poly.pdbx_seq_one_letter_code
_entity_poly.pdbx_strand_id
1 'polypeptide(L)'
;MWFITFFGRTAPAKLETTHGCQFLDDRAKAGAPIGANKDMALMSTMCNHWIRWGLIKTNPFVGMMQNKSAKDVRAIERHQVLCIYIWSLPHDQAFLTILLDAGHSARRYYNEARESRC
;
A
#
# COMPACT_ATOMS: atom_id res chain seq x y z
N MET A 1 -9.61 9.41 -7.27
CA MET A 1 -10.19 8.45 -6.31
C MET A 1 -11.08 7.47 -7.07
N TRP A 2 -10.52 6.35 -7.56
CA TRP A 2 -11.17 5.42 -8.53
C TRP A 2 -12.51 4.84 -8.05
N PHE A 3 -12.62 4.54 -6.76
CA PHE A 3 -13.80 3.91 -6.18
C PHE A 3 -15.07 4.75 -6.32
N ILE A 4 -14.99 6.04 -5.95
CA ILE A 4 -16.12 6.99 -6.07
C ILE A 4 -16.46 7.24 -7.52
N THR A 5 -15.47 7.33 -8.40
CA THR A 5 -15.71 7.57 -9.82
C THR A 5 -16.47 6.40 -10.47
N PHE A 6 -16.17 5.16 -10.10
CA PHE A 6 -16.80 3.97 -10.66
C PHE A 6 -18.18 3.68 -10.05
N PHE A 7 -18.28 3.64 -8.72
CA PHE A 7 -19.51 3.24 -8.01
C PHE A 7 -20.39 4.41 -7.56
N GLY A 8 -19.89 5.64 -7.54
CA GLY A 8 -20.57 6.79 -6.92
C GLY A 8 -21.88 7.20 -7.59
N ARG A 9 -22.17 6.71 -8.80
CA ARG A 9 -23.43 6.95 -9.52
C ARG A 9 -24.37 5.76 -9.51
N THR A 10 -23.97 4.64 -8.91
CA THR A 10 -24.73 3.39 -8.93
C THR A 10 -25.53 3.26 -7.64
N ALA A 11 -26.85 3.12 -7.77
CA ALA A 11 -27.71 2.85 -6.61
C ALA A 11 -27.34 1.50 -5.97
N PRO A 12 -27.28 1.38 -4.63
CA PRO A 12 -26.87 0.14 -3.96
C PRO A 12 -27.68 -1.09 -4.39
N ALA A 13 -28.99 -0.92 -4.63
CA ALA A 13 -29.88 -2.00 -5.04
C ALA A 13 -29.66 -2.50 -6.49
N LYS A 14 -28.91 -1.78 -7.31
CA LYS A 14 -28.56 -2.16 -8.69
C LYS A 14 -27.16 -2.78 -8.79
N LEU A 15 -26.50 -3.07 -7.67
CA LEU A 15 -25.19 -3.66 -7.67
C LEU A 15 -25.28 -5.15 -8.00
N GLU A 16 -24.55 -5.54 -9.04
CA GLU A 16 -24.41 -6.92 -9.50
C GLU A 16 -22.93 -7.31 -9.46
N THR A 17 -22.68 -8.61 -9.42
CA THR A 17 -21.32 -9.18 -9.41
C THR A 17 -20.52 -8.74 -10.64
N THR A 18 -21.17 -8.55 -11.79
CA THR A 18 -20.58 -8.06 -13.05
C THR A 18 -19.82 -6.75 -12.86
N HIS A 19 -20.37 -5.81 -12.10
CA HIS A 19 -19.72 -4.52 -11.81
C HIS A 19 -18.43 -4.71 -11.02
N GLY A 20 -18.38 -5.69 -10.12
CA GLY A 20 -17.19 -6.03 -9.34
C GLY A 20 -16.09 -6.59 -10.24
N CYS A 21 -16.44 -7.49 -11.16
CA CYS A 21 -15.49 -8.06 -12.13
C CYS A 21 -14.93 -6.97 -13.07
N GLN A 22 -15.78 -6.12 -13.64
CA GLN A 22 -15.33 -5.00 -14.49
C GLN A 22 -14.40 -4.05 -13.75
N PHE A 23 -14.71 -3.71 -12.50
CA PHE A 23 -13.83 -2.88 -11.69
C PHE A 23 -12.46 -3.53 -11.44
N LEU A 24 -12.42 -4.83 -11.16
CA LEU A 24 -11.17 -5.58 -10.98
C LEU A 24 -10.33 -5.59 -12.26
N ASP A 25 -10.95 -5.81 -13.42
CA ASP A 25 -10.28 -5.86 -14.72
C ASP A 25 -9.76 -4.48 -15.14
N ASP A 26 -10.57 -3.44 -15.05
CA ASP A 26 -10.19 -2.08 -15.47
C ASP A 26 -9.07 -1.52 -14.59
N ARG A 27 -9.08 -1.86 -13.30
CA ARG A 27 -8.04 -1.43 -12.39
C ARG A 27 -6.76 -2.26 -12.49
N ALA A 28 -6.87 -3.54 -12.88
CA ALA A 28 -5.72 -4.34 -13.27
C ALA A 28 -5.07 -3.76 -14.54
N LYS A 29 -5.86 -3.39 -15.56
CA LYS A 29 -5.37 -2.70 -16.77
C LYS A 29 -4.70 -1.37 -16.46
N ALA A 30 -5.20 -0.64 -15.46
CA ALA A 30 -4.59 0.60 -14.97
C ALA A 30 -3.32 0.38 -14.12
N GLY A 31 -2.85 -0.86 -13.94
CA GLY A 31 -1.62 -1.19 -13.24
C GLY A 31 -1.74 -1.28 -11.72
N ALA A 32 -2.96 -1.29 -11.16
CA ALA A 32 -3.20 -1.32 -9.71
C ALA A 32 -4.02 -2.53 -9.23
N PRO A 33 -3.66 -3.79 -9.57
CA PRO A 33 -4.47 -4.97 -9.28
C PRO A 33 -4.70 -5.20 -7.77
N ILE A 34 -3.68 -4.96 -6.92
CA ILE A 34 -3.82 -5.08 -5.45
C ILE A 34 -4.70 -3.97 -4.88
N GLY A 35 -4.60 -2.76 -5.43
CA GLY A 35 -5.49 -1.67 -5.06
C GLY A 35 -6.94 -2.01 -5.35
N ALA A 36 -7.21 -2.74 -6.45
CA ALA A 36 -8.55 -3.20 -6.80
C ALA A 36 -9.09 -4.21 -5.77
N ASN A 37 -8.28 -5.18 -5.37
CA ASN A 37 -8.68 -6.18 -4.37
C ASN A 37 -9.03 -5.53 -3.01
N LYS A 38 -8.23 -4.54 -2.58
CA LYS A 38 -8.50 -3.78 -1.34
C LYS A 38 -9.82 -3.03 -1.41
N ASP A 39 -10.07 -2.36 -2.51
CA ASP A 39 -11.30 -1.60 -2.73
C ASP A 39 -12.53 -2.53 -2.84
N MET A 40 -12.38 -3.72 -3.43
CA MET A 40 -13.46 -4.72 -3.47
C MET A 40 -13.74 -5.36 -2.11
N ALA A 41 -12.71 -5.58 -1.28
CA ALA A 41 -12.91 -6.00 0.10
C ALA A 41 -13.71 -4.95 0.88
N LEU A 42 -13.37 -3.66 0.71
CA LEU A 42 -14.12 -2.56 1.30
C LEU A 42 -15.58 -2.53 0.80
N MET A 43 -15.80 -2.70 -0.50
CA MET A 43 -17.15 -2.74 -1.08
C MET A 43 -18.00 -3.88 -0.49
N SER A 44 -17.41 -5.07 -0.34
CA SER A 44 -18.10 -6.21 0.26
C SER A 44 -18.52 -5.92 1.72
N THR A 45 -17.65 -5.27 2.50
CA THR A 45 -17.99 -4.81 3.86
C THR A 45 -19.12 -3.78 3.85
N MET A 46 -19.09 -2.79 2.94
CA MET A 46 -20.16 -1.80 2.78
C MET A 46 -21.50 -2.46 2.45
N CYS A 47 -21.51 -3.45 1.55
CA CYS A 47 -22.71 -4.19 1.19
C CYS A 47 -23.30 -4.95 2.40
N ASN A 48 -22.46 -5.54 3.25
CA ASN A 48 -22.94 -6.19 4.48
C ASN A 48 -23.61 -5.20 5.44
N HIS A 49 -23.09 -3.97 5.55
CA HIS A 49 -23.75 -2.90 6.31
C HIS A 49 -25.07 -2.47 5.66
N TRP A 50 -25.13 -2.37 4.34
CA TRP A 50 -26.36 -2.04 3.62
C TRP A 50 -27.46 -3.09 3.79
N ILE A 51 -27.11 -4.37 3.92
CA ILE A 51 -28.05 -5.43 4.29
C ILE A 51 -28.62 -5.16 5.69
N ARG A 52 -27.74 -4.86 6.66
CA ARG A 52 -28.17 -4.55 8.04
C ARG A 52 -29.09 -3.34 8.10
N TRP A 53 -28.93 -2.36 7.22
CA TRP A 53 -29.79 -1.18 7.12
C TRP A 53 -31.04 -1.40 6.25
N GLY A 54 -31.18 -2.55 5.59
CA GLY A 54 -32.32 -2.86 4.73
C GLY A 54 -32.30 -2.23 3.34
N LEU A 55 -31.16 -1.71 2.87
CA LEU A 55 -31.03 -1.11 1.54
C LEU A 55 -30.94 -2.16 0.42
N ILE A 56 -30.31 -3.30 0.70
CA ILE A 56 -30.11 -4.39 -0.25
C ILE A 56 -30.43 -5.72 0.42
N LYS A 57 -30.89 -6.72 -0.36
CA LYS A 57 -31.28 -8.03 0.18
C LYS A 57 -30.08 -8.96 0.41
N THR A 58 -29.09 -8.89 -0.48
CA THR A 58 -27.95 -9.81 -0.51
C THR A 58 -26.70 -9.08 -0.97
N ASN A 59 -25.53 -9.55 -0.54
CA ASN A 59 -24.25 -9.00 -0.97
C ASN A 59 -23.85 -9.65 -2.32
N PRO A 60 -23.72 -8.87 -3.41
CA PRO A 60 -23.38 -9.42 -4.73
C PRO A 60 -21.89 -9.74 -4.89
N PHE A 61 -21.04 -9.35 -3.93
CA PHE A 61 -19.57 -9.38 -4.03
C PHE A 61 -18.94 -10.48 -3.16
N VAL A 62 -19.63 -11.60 -2.97
CA VAL A 62 -19.15 -12.74 -2.20
C VAL A 62 -18.47 -13.75 -3.13
N GLY A 63 -17.31 -14.27 -2.74
CA GLY A 63 -16.64 -15.38 -3.44
C GLY A 63 -16.03 -15.01 -4.81
N MET A 64 -15.84 -13.73 -5.12
CA MET A 64 -15.22 -13.31 -6.37
C MET A 64 -13.73 -13.66 -6.42
N MET A 65 -13.25 -14.03 -7.61
CA MET A 65 -11.84 -14.28 -7.84
C MET A 65 -11.07 -12.95 -7.82
N GLN A 66 -10.08 -12.86 -6.93
CA GLN A 66 -9.22 -11.68 -6.81
C GLN A 66 -8.06 -11.73 -7.79
N ASN A 67 -7.55 -10.54 -8.15
CA ASN A 67 -6.37 -10.43 -9.01
C ASN A 67 -5.14 -10.97 -8.29
N LYS A 68 -4.38 -11.86 -8.95
CA LYS A 68 -3.09 -12.34 -8.45
C LYS A 68 -2.03 -11.27 -8.72
N SER A 69 -1.22 -10.95 -7.72
CA SER A 69 0.01 -10.18 -7.95
C SER A 69 1.15 -10.74 -7.11
N ALA A 70 2.37 -10.57 -7.62
CA ALA A 70 3.55 -10.74 -6.80
C ALA A 70 3.56 -9.62 -5.74
N LYS A 71 4.01 -9.97 -4.54
CA LYS A 71 4.20 -9.02 -3.44
C LYS A 71 5.57 -8.36 -3.65
N ASP A 72 5.60 -7.12 -4.10
CA ASP A 72 6.84 -6.35 -4.14
C ASP A 72 7.08 -5.75 -2.75
N VAL A 73 7.88 -6.44 -1.93
CA VAL A 73 8.28 -5.98 -0.61
C VAL A 73 9.78 -6.06 -0.52
N ARG A 74 10.39 -4.92 -0.19
CA ARG A 74 11.80 -4.87 0.18
C ARG A 74 12.00 -5.61 1.49
N ALA A 75 12.84 -6.64 1.47
CA ALA A 75 13.34 -7.24 2.69
C ALA A 75 14.21 -6.22 3.45
N ILE A 76 13.95 -6.04 4.74
CA ILE A 76 14.71 -5.13 5.61
C ILE A 76 15.66 -5.98 6.45
N GLU A 77 16.94 -5.70 6.36
CA GLU A 77 17.96 -6.38 7.17
C GLU A 77 18.07 -5.80 8.58
N ARG A 78 18.58 -6.60 9.53
CA ARG A 78 18.72 -6.21 10.95
C ARG A 78 19.44 -4.87 11.13
N HIS A 79 20.50 -4.61 10.36
CA HIS A 79 21.26 -3.36 10.46
C HIS A 79 20.41 -2.14 10.07
N GLN A 80 19.52 -2.28 9.08
CA GLN A 80 18.60 -1.20 8.68
C GLN A 80 17.55 -0.92 9.75
N VAL A 81 17.04 -1.96 10.41
CA VAL A 81 16.13 -1.81 11.56
C VAL A 81 16.82 -1.07 12.71
N LEU A 82 18.06 -1.43 13.04
CA LEU A 82 18.84 -0.76 14.07
C LEU A 82 19.10 0.71 13.74
N CYS A 83 19.43 1.03 12.48
CA CYS A 83 19.58 2.42 12.05
C CYS A 83 18.28 3.21 12.24
N ILE A 84 17.14 2.68 11.76
CA ILE A 84 15.84 3.34 11.93
C ILE A 84 15.51 3.54 13.41
N TYR A 85 15.77 2.52 14.25
CA TYR A 85 15.52 2.60 15.69
C TYR A 85 16.36 3.70 16.35
N ILE A 86 17.67 3.72 16.13
CA ILE A 86 18.56 4.76 16.66
C ILE A 86 18.13 6.14 16.19
N TRP A 87 17.75 6.29 14.92
CA TRP A 87 17.22 7.54 14.36
C TRP A 87 15.89 7.99 14.99
N SER A 88 15.06 7.05 15.45
CA SER A 88 13.76 7.38 16.05
C SER A 88 13.84 7.85 17.50
N LEU A 89 14.98 7.67 18.17
CA LEU A 89 15.16 8.14 19.53
C LEU A 89 15.28 9.68 19.56
N PRO A 90 14.78 10.34 20.61
CA PRO A 90 14.95 11.78 20.75
C PRO A 90 16.44 12.09 20.91
N HIS A 91 16.98 12.82 19.95
CA HIS A 91 18.35 13.35 19.98
C HIS A 91 18.29 14.84 20.29
N ASP A 92 19.18 15.29 21.18
CA ASP A 92 19.45 16.72 21.33
C ASP A 92 20.10 17.23 20.02
N GLN A 93 19.77 18.44 19.56
CA GLN A 93 20.16 18.95 18.22
C GLN A 93 21.68 18.86 17.94
N ALA A 94 22.51 18.93 18.99
CA ALA A 94 23.96 18.78 18.91
C ALA A 94 24.44 17.35 18.53
N PHE A 95 23.67 16.31 18.85
CA PHE A 95 24.01 14.94 18.50
C PHE A 95 23.70 14.60 17.03
N LEU A 96 22.63 15.18 16.47
CA LEU A 96 22.26 14.97 15.06
C LEU A 96 23.28 15.59 14.10
N THR A 97 23.84 16.76 14.43
CA THR A 97 24.89 17.40 13.63
C THR A 97 26.19 16.58 13.63
N ILE A 98 26.60 16.04 14.78
CA ILE A 98 27.78 15.16 14.86
C ILE A 98 27.54 13.85 14.09
N LEU A 99 26.35 13.24 14.18
CA LEU A 99 26.01 12.03 13.42
C LEU A 99 25.95 12.26 11.90
N LEU A 100 25.44 13.42 11.46
CA LEU A 100 25.41 13.80 10.05
C LEU A 100 26.83 14.08 9.52
N ASP A 101 27.66 14.81 10.27
CA ASP A 101 29.03 15.15 9.86
C ASP A 101 29.96 13.92 9.89
N ALA A 102 29.80 13.05 10.90
CA ALA A 102 30.44 11.75 10.95
C ALA A 102 29.96 10.82 9.81
N GLY A 103 28.67 10.87 9.45
CA GLY A 103 28.10 10.12 8.33
C GLY A 103 28.66 10.57 6.98
N HIS A 104 28.79 11.88 6.75
CA HIS A 104 29.43 12.44 5.56
C HIS A 104 30.92 12.05 5.48
N SER A 105 31.63 12.09 6.61
CA SER A 105 33.04 11.72 6.71
C SER A 105 33.27 10.22 6.47
N ALA A 106 32.45 9.35 7.08
CA ALA A 106 32.53 7.91 6.90
C ALA A 106 32.15 7.47 5.48
N ARG A 107 31.16 8.11 4.85
CA ARG A 107 30.77 7.85 3.46
C ARG A 107 31.85 8.27 2.48
N ARG A 108 32.50 9.40 2.73
CA ARG A 108 33.66 9.87 1.97
C ARG A 108 34.84 8.91 2.08
N TYR A 109 35.18 8.46 3.29
CA TYR A 109 36.27 7.52 3.52
C TYR A 109 36.01 6.15 2.86
N TYR A 110 34.77 5.65 2.90
CA TYR A 110 34.40 4.40 2.21
C TYR A 110 34.52 4.52 0.68
N ASN A 111 34.12 5.66 0.11
CA ASN A 111 34.22 5.90 -1.33
C ASN A 111 35.69 6.06 -1.79
N GLU A 112 36.51 6.82 -1.04
CA GLU A 112 37.94 6.99 -1.30
C GLU A 112 38.71 5.64 -1.16
N ALA A 113 38.38 4.82 -0.16
CA ALA A 113 38.94 3.48 0.02
C ALA A 113 38.43 2.44 -1.02
N ARG A 114 37.39 2.78 -1.80
CA ARG A 114 36.89 1.97 -2.92
C ARG A 114 37.62 2.33 -4.22
N GLU A 115 37.92 3.62 -4.41
CA GLU A 115 38.67 4.13 -5.56
C GLU A 115 40.16 3.77 -5.50
N SER A 116 40.73 3.63 -4.30
CA SER A 116 42.13 3.22 -4.07
C SER A 116 42.40 1.71 -4.27
N ARG A 117 41.36 0.94 -4.59
CA ARG A 117 41.40 -0.52 -4.83
C ARG A 117 41.19 -0.90 -6.30
N CYS A 118 41.08 0.09 -7.19
CA CYS A 118 41.24 -0.05 -8.64
C CYS A 118 42.62 0.47 -9.04
#